data_AF-A0AAW9S8S9-F1
#
_entry.id   AF-A0AAW9S8S9-F1
#
_cell.length_a   1.000
_cell.length_b   1.000
_cell.length_c   1.000
_cell.angle_alpha   90.00
_cell.angle_beta   90.00
_cell.angle_gamma   90.00
#
_symmetry.space_group_name_H-M   'P 1'
#
loop_
_entity.id
_entity.type
_entity.pdbx_description
1 polymer ?
#
loop_
_entity_poly.entity_id
_entity_poly.type
_entity_poly.pdbx_seq_one_letter_code
_entity_poly.pdbx_strand_id
1 'polypeptide(L)'
;MRKSILLFLISIFFHLSVSAQNNCEQTFNFFLKAQFNDLFWIGESRGGECKSSKLIQILVKENQEVDVIDLMLQDYNNWYWVESAEGYLRRETVVHLESKGKNFVDKGTRMKVYKPKYNTRLWNIFHQEFPNHCGEAWNNAMGNDGIDLPRIGKGKDLELVYYHPQGMYFNYEIQETYYFPDSKYLVVITGQEQKCANFDTMHGFLILKVKN
;
A
#
# COMPACT_ATOMS: atom_id res chain seq x y z
N MET A 1 10.47 -39.43 -61.82
CA MET A 1 10.80 -40.24 -60.62
C MET A 1 11.24 -39.31 -59.50
N ARG A 2 10.51 -39.37 -58.38
CA ARG A 2 10.89 -39.10 -56.98
C ARG A 2 12.22 -38.32 -56.74
N LYS A 3 12.15 -37.20 -56.03
CA LYS A 3 12.19 -37.14 -54.55
C LYS A 3 12.05 -35.69 -54.07
N SER A 4 10.91 -35.40 -53.47
CA SER A 4 10.74 -34.32 -52.49
C SER A 4 11.56 -34.63 -51.25
N ILE A 5 12.37 -33.69 -50.76
CA ILE A 5 12.80 -33.65 -49.36
C ILE A 5 12.63 -32.21 -48.90
N LEU A 6 11.48 -31.98 -48.28
CA LEU A 6 11.10 -30.79 -47.54
C LEU A 6 11.88 -30.82 -46.22
N LEU A 7 12.93 -30.01 -46.08
CA LEU A 7 13.64 -29.83 -44.82
C LEU A 7 12.91 -28.77 -44.00
N PHE A 8 11.94 -29.24 -43.21
CA PHE A 8 11.28 -28.48 -42.15
C PHE A 8 12.28 -28.38 -40.97
N LEU A 9 13.08 -27.32 -40.96
CA LEU A 9 13.83 -26.92 -39.77
C LEU A 9 12.81 -26.32 -38.80
N ILE A 10 12.39 -27.15 -37.84
CA ILE A 10 11.54 -26.78 -36.72
C ILE A 10 12.33 -25.77 -35.90
N SER A 11 12.00 -24.49 -36.08
CA SER A 11 12.35 -23.40 -35.19
C SER A 11 11.64 -23.63 -33.86
N ILE A 12 12.22 -24.48 -32.99
CA ILE A 12 11.84 -24.53 -31.59
C ILE A 12 12.42 -23.26 -30.95
N PHE A 13 11.74 -22.13 -31.18
CA PHE A 13 11.81 -20.99 -30.30
C PHE A 13 11.20 -21.44 -28.97
N PHE A 14 12.04 -22.01 -28.10
CA PHE A 14 11.78 -21.97 -26.67
C PHE A 14 11.78 -20.49 -26.27
N HIS A 15 10.61 -19.86 -26.37
CA HIS A 15 10.31 -18.67 -25.58
C HIS A 15 10.24 -19.11 -24.13
N LEU A 16 11.41 -19.30 -23.51
CA LEU A 16 11.55 -19.09 -22.09
C LEU A 16 11.27 -17.60 -21.88
N SER A 17 10.00 -17.28 -21.65
CA SER A 17 9.62 -16.01 -21.05
C SER A 17 10.22 -15.99 -19.66
N VAL A 18 11.50 -15.61 -19.57
CA VAL A 18 12.08 -15.14 -18.31
C VAL A 18 11.21 -13.95 -17.94
N SER A 19 10.29 -14.14 -16.99
CA SER A 19 9.60 -13.03 -16.36
C SER A 19 10.69 -12.11 -15.81
N ALA A 20 10.90 -10.96 -16.45
CA ALA A 20 11.89 -10.00 -16.00
C ALA A 20 11.61 -9.69 -14.52
N GLN A 21 12.59 -9.95 -13.66
CA GLN A 21 12.54 -9.58 -12.26
C GLN A 21 12.81 -8.08 -12.22
N ASN A 22 11.81 -7.28 -11.86
CA ASN A 22 11.95 -5.82 -11.86
C ASN A 22 12.57 -5.30 -10.55
N ASN A 23 12.64 -6.14 -9.50
CA ASN A 23 13.28 -5.84 -8.21
C ASN A 23 12.93 -4.43 -7.68
N CYS A 24 11.65 -4.04 -7.78
CA CYS A 24 11.22 -2.69 -7.40
C CYS A 24 10.90 -2.61 -5.90
N GLU A 25 11.54 -1.66 -5.23
CA GLU A 25 11.33 -1.40 -3.81
C GLU A 25 10.37 -0.23 -3.63
N GLN A 26 9.18 -0.50 -3.13
CA GLN A 26 8.09 0.43 -2.94
C GLN A 26 8.13 0.99 -1.53
N THR A 27 8.10 2.32 -1.39
CA THR A 27 7.97 3.02 -0.11
C THR A 27 6.87 4.07 -0.18
N PHE A 28 6.28 4.39 0.97
CA PHE A 28 5.24 5.41 1.08
C PHE A 28 5.62 6.46 2.11
N ASN A 29 5.40 7.73 1.76
CA ASN A 29 5.61 8.89 2.63
C ASN A 29 4.28 9.61 2.80
N PHE A 30 3.81 9.78 4.03
CA PHE A 30 2.64 10.60 4.30
C PHE A 30 3.06 12.08 4.32
N PHE A 31 2.37 12.94 3.55
CA PHE A 31 2.61 14.38 3.56
C PHE A 31 1.60 15.09 4.45
N LEU A 32 0.32 15.04 4.10
CA LEU A 32 -0.72 15.80 4.82
C LEU A 32 -2.10 15.18 4.72
N LYS A 33 -2.95 15.61 5.66
CA LYS A 33 -4.40 15.61 5.56
C LYS A 33 -4.88 17.05 5.61
N ALA A 34 -5.67 17.46 4.61
CA ALA A 34 -6.24 18.79 4.58
C ALA A 34 -7.33 18.95 5.67
N GLN A 35 -7.52 20.19 6.16
CA GLN A 35 -8.38 20.47 7.31
C GLN A 35 -9.88 20.46 6.97
N PHE A 36 -10.28 20.95 5.79
CA PHE A 36 -11.70 21.18 5.46
C PHE A 36 -12.31 20.14 4.53
N ASN A 37 -11.48 19.27 3.97
CA ASN A 37 -11.91 18.13 3.19
C ASN A 37 -11.09 16.92 3.64
N ASP A 38 -11.65 15.72 3.51
CA ASP A 38 -10.95 14.48 3.83
C ASP A 38 -10.01 14.09 2.68
N LEU A 39 -9.13 15.03 2.30
CA LEU A 39 -8.09 14.89 1.30
C LEU A 39 -6.77 14.50 1.97
N PHE A 40 -6.20 13.40 1.53
CA PHE A 40 -4.91 12.87 1.98
C PHE A 40 -3.91 12.89 0.83
N TRP A 41 -2.67 13.28 1.12
CA TRP A 41 -1.55 13.24 0.18
C TRP A 41 -0.51 12.25 0.67
N ILE A 42 -0.27 11.22 -0.12
CA ILE A 42 0.70 10.16 0.17
C ILE A 42 1.60 10.00 -1.05
N GLY A 43 2.90 10.14 -0.88
CA GLY A 43 3.89 9.85 -1.92
C GLY A 43 4.18 8.36 -1.97
N GLU A 44 4.22 7.81 -3.18
CA GLU A 44 4.79 6.50 -3.46
C GLU A 44 6.13 6.70 -4.18
N SER A 45 7.18 6.00 -3.73
CA SER A 45 8.42 5.85 -4.49
C SER A 45 8.67 4.37 -4.79
N ARG A 46 9.06 4.07 -6.03
CA ARG A 46 9.58 2.77 -6.44
C ARG A 46 11.03 2.89 -6.83
N GLY A 47 11.90 2.45 -5.93
CA GLY A 47 13.35 2.35 -6.13
C GLY A 47 13.74 1.15 -6.98
N GLY A 48 15.02 0.78 -6.89
CA GLY A 48 15.59 -0.30 -7.70
C GLY A 48 15.59 0.05 -9.19
N GLU A 49 15.05 -0.85 -10.01
CA GLU A 49 15.01 -0.69 -11.47
C GLU A 49 13.84 0.20 -11.94
N CYS A 50 12.80 0.37 -11.11
CA CYS A 50 11.61 1.15 -11.46
C CYS A 50 11.85 2.66 -11.51
N LYS A 51 12.65 3.20 -10.58
CA LYS A 51 12.98 4.64 -10.42
C LYS A 51 11.81 5.58 -10.74
N SER A 52 10.67 5.38 -10.11
CA SER A 52 9.48 6.22 -10.31
C SER A 52 8.92 6.69 -8.99
N SER A 53 8.31 7.88 -9.00
CA SER A 53 7.60 8.41 -7.84
C SER A 53 6.28 9.02 -8.30
N LYS A 54 5.24 8.91 -7.48
CA LYS A 54 3.96 9.56 -7.72
C LYS A 54 3.35 10.08 -6.42
N LEU A 55 2.71 11.24 -6.50
CA LEU A 55 1.83 11.72 -5.45
C LEU A 55 0.45 11.11 -5.64
N ILE A 56 -0.05 10.43 -4.61
CA ILE A 56 -1.39 9.87 -4.55
C ILE A 56 -2.25 10.82 -3.72
N GLN A 57 -3.28 11.38 -4.34
CA GLN A 57 -4.26 12.24 -3.68
C GLN A 57 -5.55 11.45 -3.49
N ILE A 58 -6.03 11.37 -2.26
CA ILE A 58 -7.17 10.54 -1.89
C ILE A 58 -8.21 11.44 -1.24
N LEU A 59 -9.33 11.65 -1.90
CA LEU A 59 -10.44 12.45 -1.39
C LEU A 59 -11.57 11.53 -0.94
N VAL A 60 -11.88 11.54 0.35
CA VAL A 60 -13.05 10.84 0.90
C VAL A 60 -14.25 11.77 0.88
N LYS A 61 -15.31 11.36 0.19
CA LYS A 61 -16.58 12.10 0.09
C LYS A 61 -17.49 11.80 1.28
N GLU A 62 -18.53 12.62 1.45
CA GLU A 62 -19.49 12.48 2.56
C GLU A 62 -20.20 11.11 2.60
N ASN A 63 -20.44 10.51 1.43
CA ASN A 63 -21.02 9.17 1.28
C ASN A 63 -19.98 8.03 1.42
N GLN A 64 -18.76 8.33 1.88
CA GLN A 64 -17.63 7.41 1.97
C GLN A 64 -17.09 6.89 0.63
N GLU A 65 -17.55 7.43 -0.50
CA GLU A 65 -16.87 7.19 -1.78
C GLU A 65 -15.49 7.85 -1.76
N VAL A 66 -14.54 7.21 -2.44
CA VAL A 66 -13.14 7.66 -2.47
C VAL A 66 -12.74 7.95 -3.91
N ASP A 67 -12.32 9.18 -4.18
CA ASP A 67 -11.66 9.55 -5.43
C ASP A 67 -10.15 9.51 -5.24
N VAL A 68 -9.44 8.86 -6.18
CA VAL A 68 -7.98 8.76 -6.17
C VAL A 68 -7.42 9.41 -7.42
N ILE A 69 -6.46 10.31 -7.23
CA ILE A 69 -5.74 10.98 -8.32
C ILE A 69 -4.25 10.70 -8.13
N ASP A 70 -3.66 10.08 -9.14
CA ASP A 70 -2.23 9.82 -9.21
C ASP A 70 -1.54 10.91 -10.05
N LEU A 71 -0.52 11.55 -9.49
CA LEU A 71 0.32 12.52 -10.17
C LEU A 71 1.76 12.00 -10.21
N MET A 72 2.18 11.51 -11.38
CA MET A 72 3.55 11.08 -11.60
C MET A 72 4.51 12.27 -11.48
N LEU A 73 5.60 12.08 -10.73
CA LEU A 73 6.67 13.05 -10.67
C LEU A 73 7.55 12.93 -11.91
N GLN A 74 8.06 14.07 -12.38
CA GLN A 74 9.05 14.10 -13.46
C GLN A 74 10.37 13.46 -13.03
N ASP A 75 10.81 13.78 -11.80
CA ASP A 75 12.05 13.27 -11.23
C ASP A 75 11.77 12.31 -10.07
N TYR A 76 12.45 11.16 -10.10
CA TYR A 76 12.37 10.16 -9.02
C TYR A 76 12.74 10.77 -7.66
N ASN A 77 11.89 10.55 -6.67
CA ASN A 77 12.06 10.95 -5.29
C ASN A 77 12.27 12.46 -5.08
N ASN A 78 11.86 13.31 -6.03
CA ASN A 78 11.93 14.77 -5.93
C ASN A 78 10.63 15.36 -5.34
N TRP A 79 10.55 15.34 -4.02
CA TRP A 79 9.35 15.76 -3.28
C TRP A 79 9.29 17.26 -2.93
N TYR A 80 10.31 18.03 -3.30
CA TYR A 80 10.45 19.44 -2.89
C TYR A 80 9.21 20.29 -3.21
N TRP A 81 8.58 20.05 -4.36
CA TRP A 81 7.38 20.79 -4.75
C TRP A 81 6.17 20.42 -3.89
N VAL A 82 6.05 19.17 -3.43
CA VAL A 82 4.98 18.70 -2.54
C VAL A 82 5.15 19.33 -1.17
N GLU A 83 6.37 19.26 -0.63
CA GLU A 83 6.74 19.89 0.65
C GLU A 83 6.48 21.41 0.63
N SER A 84 6.80 22.06 -0.50
CA SER A 84 6.52 23.48 -0.70
C SER A 84 5.02 23.77 -0.78
N ALA A 85 4.26 22.96 -1.54
CA ALA A 85 2.82 23.13 -1.71
C ALA A 85 2.04 22.89 -0.41
N GLU A 86 2.49 21.92 0.39
CA GLU A 86 1.94 21.62 1.71
C GLU A 86 1.89 22.85 2.63
N GLY A 87 2.92 23.70 2.58
CA GLY A 87 3.01 24.93 3.38
C GLY A 87 1.89 25.94 3.11
N TYR A 88 1.22 25.85 1.96
CA TYR A 88 0.10 26.72 1.57
C TYR A 88 -1.28 26.13 1.93
N LEU A 89 -1.33 24.87 2.35
CA LEU A 89 -2.56 24.19 2.71
C LEU A 89 -2.81 24.26 4.21
N ARG A 90 -4.06 24.49 4.59
CA ARG A 90 -4.49 24.31 5.97
C ARG A 90 -4.60 22.81 6.26
N ARG A 91 -3.79 22.34 7.20
CA ARG A 91 -3.66 20.94 7.59
C ARG A 91 -4.43 20.65 8.87
N GLU A 92 -4.96 19.44 8.97
CA GLU A 92 -5.48 18.95 10.23
C GLU A 92 -4.34 18.64 11.21
N THR A 93 -4.61 18.77 12.51
CA THR A 93 -3.69 18.34 13.55
C THR A 93 -3.44 16.84 13.44
N VAL A 94 -2.18 16.46 13.24
CA VAL A 94 -1.74 15.07 13.14
C VAL A 94 -0.93 14.67 14.36
N VAL A 95 -1.18 13.46 14.84
CA VAL A 95 -0.39 12.80 15.88
C VAL A 95 0.33 11.64 15.22
N HIS A 96 1.63 11.77 15.01
CA HIS A 96 2.48 10.64 14.63
C HIS A 96 2.68 9.75 15.86
N LEU A 97 2.30 8.47 15.76
CA LEU A 97 2.42 7.55 16.88
C LEU A 97 3.82 6.96 16.91
N GLU A 98 4.43 6.94 18.09
CA GLU A 98 5.78 6.39 18.26
C GLU A 98 5.73 4.87 18.40
N SER A 99 6.65 4.18 17.72
CA SER A 99 6.83 2.74 17.91
C SER A 99 7.39 2.44 19.31
N LYS A 100 6.69 1.58 20.04
CA LYS A 100 7.10 1.09 21.36
C LYS A 100 6.93 -0.43 21.45
N GLY A 101 7.97 -1.14 21.03
CA GLY A 101 7.96 -2.59 20.97
C GLY A 101 7.07 -3.08 19.83
N LYS A 102 5.96 -3.76 20.17
CA LYS A 102 5.04 -4.34 19.16
C LYS A 102 3.86 -3.43 18.78
N ASN A 103 3.80 -2.22 19.35
CA ASN A 103 2.65 -1.34 19.23
C ASN A 103 3.11 0.09 18.97
N PHE A 104 2.23 0.89 18.38
CA PHE A 104 2.39 2.32 18.16
C PHE A 104 1.52 3.07 19.16
N VAL A 105 2.10 4.04 19.85
CA VAL A 105 1.43 4.72 20.97
C VAL A 105 1.64 6.22 20.95
N ASP A 106 0.64 6.94 21.42
CA ASP A 106 0.77 8.34 21.81
C ASP A 106 0.24 8.55 23.23
N LYS A 107 0.97 9.31 24.05
CA LYS A 107 0.59 9.60 25.43
C LYS A 107 -0.52 10.65 25.52
N GLY A 108 -0.58 11.59 24.58
CA GLY A 108 -1.57 12.69 24.61
C GLY A 108 -2.99 12.20 24.35
N THR A 109 -3.19 11.58 23.18
CA THR A 109 -4.47 11.03 22.72
C THR A 109 -4.83 9.69 23.37
N ARG A 110 -3.87 9.06 24.06
CA ARG A 110 -3.94 7.68 24.56
C ARG A 110 -4.20 6.66 23.45
N MET A 111 -3.96 7.02 22.19
CA MET A 111 -4.12 6.11 21.08
C MET A 111 -3.07 5.00 21.15
N LYS A 112 -3.50 3.78 20.87
CA LYS A 112 -2.64 2.60 20.77
C LYS A 112 -3.07 1.81 19.56
N VAL A 113 -2.14 1.57 18.65
CA VAL A 113 -2.33 0.78 17.43
C VAL A 113 -1.43 -0.44 17.52
N TYR A 114 -2.00 -1.60 17.23
CA TYR A 114 -1.36 -2.90 17.29
C TYR A 114 -1.41 -3.51 15.90
N LYS A 115 -0.34 -4.20 15.50
CA LYS A 115 -0.40 -5.00 14.28
C LYS A 115 -1.50 -6.07 14.36
N PRO A 116 -2.08 -6.47 13.20
CA PRO A 116 -3.00 -7.60 13.15
C PRO A 116 -2.34 -8.87 13.72
N LYS A 117 -3.17 -9.81 14.15
CA LYS A 117 -2.67 -11.13 14.52
C LYS A 117 -2.26 -11.87 13.25
N TYR A 118 -1.30 -12.78 13.37
CA TYR A 118 -0.94 -13.65 12.26
C TYR A 118 -2.16 -14.43 11.76
N ASN A 119 -2.42 -14.37 10.47
CA ASN A 119 -3.57 -14.98 9.81
C ASN A 119 -3.12 -16.11 8.88
N THR A 120 -3.06 -17.31 9.43
CA THR A 120 -2.68 -18.52 8.70
C THR A 120 -3.63 -18.83 7.55
N ARG A 121 -4.90 -18.44 7.65
CA ARG A 121 -5.89 -18.69 6.59
C ARG A 121 -5.57 -17.90 5.34
N LEU A 122 -5.46 -16.56 5.46
CA LEU A 122 -5.13 -15.70 4.31
C LEU A 122 -3.75 -16.03 3.75
N TRP A 123 -2.78 -16.31 4.63
CA TRP A 123 -1.45 -16.78 4.23
C TRP A 123 -1.51 -18.02 3.32
N ASN A 124 -2.26 -19.04 3.72
CA ASN A 124 -2.39 -20.27 2.95
C ASN A 124 -3.10 -20.05 1.61
N ILE A 125 -4.18 -19.26 1.59
CA ILE A 125 -4.90 -18.92 0.35
C ILE A 125 -3.96 -18.21 -0.62
N PHE A 126 -3.22 -17.19 -0.15
CA PHE A 126 -2.27 -16.46 -1.00
C PHE A 126 -1.22 -17.39 -1.63
N HIS A 127 -0.62 -18.29 -0.83
CA HIS A 127 0.43 -19.19 -1.35
C HIS A 127 -0.09 -20.29 -2.27
N GLN A 128 -1.36 -20.71 -2.11
CA GLN A 128 -1.97 -21.76 -2.93
C GLN A 128 -2.55 -21.21 -4.24
N GLU A 129 -3.23 -20.08 -4.17
CA GLU A 129 -4.01 -19.54 -5.30
C GLU A 129 -3.29 -18.39 -6.02
N PHE A 130 -2.37 -17.70 -5.34
CA PHE A 130 -1.66 -16.51 -5.85
C PHE A 130 -0.13 -16.64 -5.85
N PRO A 131 0.48 -17.82 -6.13
CA PRO A 131 1.92 -18.05 -5.91
C PRO A 131 2.84 -17.15 -6.77
N ASN A 132 2.33 -16.64 -7.89
CA ASN A 132 3.08 -15.78 -8.81
C ASN A 132 2.56 -14.34 -8.88
N HIS A 133 1.68 -13.95 -7.97
CA HIS A 133 0.94 -12.69 -8.04
C HIS A 133 1.44 -11.66 -7.03
N CYS A 134 1.15 -10.38 -7.32
CA CYS A 134 1.44 -9.26 -6.44
C CYS A 134 0.20 -8.88 -5.60
N GLY A 135 0.36 -7.91 -4.69
CA GLY A 135 -0.73 -7.38 -3.86
C GLY A 135 -1.94 -6.90 -4.67
N GLU A 136 -1.73 -6.34 -5.87
CA GLU A 136 -2.82 -5.89 -6.75
C GLU A 136 -3.73 -7.02 -7.20
N ALA A 137 -3.18 -8.12 -7.67
CA ALA A 137 -3.97 -9.27 -8.09
C ALA A 137 -4.70 -9.92 -6.90
N TRP A 138 -4.05 -9.98 -5.73
CA TRP A 138 -4.69 -10.42 -4.49
C TRP A 138 -5.89 -9.52 -4.12
N ASN A 139 -5.68 -8.20 -4.09
CA ASN A 139 -6.71 -7.25 -3.69
C ASN A 139 -7.86 -7.17 -4.69
N ASN A 140 -7.60 -7.32 -5.98
CA ASN A 140 -8.65 -7.39 -7.01
C ASN A 140 -9.53 -8.63 -6.84
N ALA A 141 -8.97 -9.74 -6.35
CA ALA A 141 -9.71 -10.99 -6.15
C ALA A 141 -10.43 -11.05 -4.80
N MET A 142 -9.78 -10.63 -3.72
CA MET A 142 -10.27 -10.77 -2.35
C MET A 142 -11.01 -9.55 -1.84
N GLY A 143 -10.74 -8.36 -2.40
CA GLY A 143 -11.24 -7.09 -1.89
C GLY A 143 -11.01 -6.94 -0.38
N ASN A 144 -12.05 -6.52 0.35
CA ASN A 144 -11.99 -6.34 1.80
C ASN A 144 -11.77 -7.65 2.58
N ASP A 145 -12.13 -8.81 2.03
CA ASP A 145 -11.96 -10.10 2.72
C ASP A 145 -10.48 -10.54 2.79
N GLY A 146 -9.62 -9.91 2.00
CA GLY A 146 -8.17 -10.13 1.98
C GLY A 146 -7.37 -9.22 2.90
N ILE A 147 -8.05 -8.42 3.74
CA ILE A 147 -7.45 -7.34 4.54
C ILE A 147 -7.68 -7.60 6.03
N ASP A 148 -6.59 -7.74 6.78
CA ASP A 148 -6.59 -7.72 8.24
C ASP A 148 -6.31 -6.30 8.75
N LEU A 149 -7.33 -5.69 9.36
CA LEU A 149 -7.16 -4.38 9.97
C LEU A 149 -6.24 -4.44 11.21
N PRO A 150 -5.50 -3.36 11.48
CA PRO A 150 -4.78 -3.25 12.74
C PRO A 150 -5.80 -3.24 13.89
N ARG A 151 -5.33 -3.50 15.11
CA ARG A 151 -6.19 -3.42 16.29
C ARG A 151 -5.91 -2.12 17.03
N ILE A 152 -6.94 -1.57 17.65
CA ILE A 152 -6.79 -0.41 18.53
C ILE A 152 -7.19 -0.76 19.97
N GLY A 153 -6.97 0.17 20.91
CA GLY A 153 -7.33 -0.01 22.32
C GLY A 153 -8.80 -0.43 22.53
N LYS A 154 -9.10 -1.03 23.69
CA LYS A 154 -10.45 -1.54 24.03
C LYS A 154 -11.53 -0.47 23.83
N GLY A 155 -12.68 -0.89 23.30
CA GLY A 155 -13.88 -0.05 23.15
C GLY A 155 -13.81 0.91 21.96
N LYS A 156 -12.97 0.62 20.97
CA LYS A 156 -12.93 1.32 19.69
C LYS A 156 -12.85 0.28 18.58
N ASP A 157 -13.41 0.63 17.43
CA ASP A 157 -13.37 -0.18 16.22
C ASP A 157 -12.78 0.61 15.06
N LEU A 158 -12.37 -0.10 14.01
CA LEU A 158 -11.81 0.47 12.80
C LEU A 158 -12.69 0.12 11.60
N GLU A 159 -13.05 1.14 10.84
CA GLU A 159 -13.64 0.98 9.53
C GLU A 159 -12.59 1.26 8.46
N LEU A 160 -12.50 0.36 7.49
CA LEU A 160 -11.68 0.55 6.30
C LEU A 160 -12.32 1.61 5.40
N VAL A 161 -11.57 2.66 5.09
CA VAL A 161 -12.00 3.72 4.17
C VAL A 161 -11.31 3.55 2.82
N TYR A 162 -10.01 3.30 2.84
CA TYR A 162 -9.22 3.06 1.63
C TYR A 162 -8.00 2.20 1.92
N TYR A 163 -7.55 1.47 0.91
CA TYR A 163 -6.28 0.77 0.91
C TYR A 163 -5.60 0.91 -0.45
N HIS A 164 -4.27 1.01 -0.47
CA HIS A 164 -3.54 1.09 -1.73
C HIS A 164 -3.60 -0.26 -2.49
N PRO A 165 -3.97 -0.29 -3.78
CA PRO A 165 -4.15 -1.54 -4.51
C PRO A 165 -2.95 -2.49 -4.52
N GLN A 166 -1.72 -1.97 -4.44
CA GLN A 166 -0.53 -2.82 -4.55
C GLN A 166 -0.03 -3.42 -3.22
N GLY A 167 -0.59 -2.99 -2.09
CA GLY A 167 -0.18 -3.48 -0.79
C GLY A 167 -0.73 -4.86 -0.47
N MET A 168 -0.08 -5.57 0.44
CA MET A 168 -0.59 -6.82 1.00
C MET A 168 -0.94 -6.64 2.47
N TYR A 169 -2.22 -6.82 2.80
CA TYR A 169 -2.77 -6.39 4.09
C TYR A 169 -3.09 -7.54 5.05
N PHE A 170 -2.29 -8.59 5.04
CA PHE A 170 -2.27 -9.60 6.10
C PHE A 170 -0.81 -9.90 6.49
N ASN A 171 -0.58 -10.26 7.75
CA ASN A 171 0.76 -10.52 8.30
C ASN A 171 1.81 -9.41 8.06
N TYR A 172 1.38 -8.18 7.79
CA TYR A 172 2.27 -7.04 7.58
C TYR A 172 2.80 -6.48 8.91
N GLU A 173 3.90 -5.75 8.80
CA GLU A 173 4.38 -4.86 9.86
C GLU A 173 3.85 -3.45 9.64
N ILE A 174 3.57 -2.73 10.73
CA ILE A 174 3.27 -1.30 10.65
C ILE A 174 4.61 -0.57 10.64
N GLN A 175 4.89 0.20 9.59
CA GLN A 175 6.09 1.02 9.47
C GLN A 175 5.87 2.37 10.15
N GLU A 176 4.76 3.02 9.83
CA GLU A 176 4.38 4.33 10.37
C GLU A 176 2.87 4.41 10.58
N THR A 177 2.43 5.25 11.51
CA THR A 177 0.99 5.49 11.68
C THR A 177 0.69 6.87 12.24
N TYR A 178 -0.34 7.49 11.68
CA TYR A 178 -0.74 8.88 11.91
C TYR A 178 -2.20 8.91 12.31
N TYR A 179 -2.50 9.49 13.47
CA TYR A 179 -3.86 9.66 13.97
C TYR A 179 -4.30 11.12 13.89
N PHE A 180 -5.52 11.34 13.44
CA PHE A 180 -6.16 12.64 13.26
C PHE A 180 -7.29 12.76 14.27
N PRO A 181 -7.09 13.42 15.43
CA PRO A 181 -8.05 13.37 16.53
C PRO A 181 -9.40 14.01 16.20
N ASP A 182 -9.40 15.08 15.40
CA ASP A 182 -10.59 15.88 15.11
C ASP A 182 -11.53 15.12 14.17
N SER A 183 -10.97 14.58 13.09
CA SER A 183 -11.70 13.80 12.09
C SER A 183 -11.74 12.30 12.38
N LYS A 184 -11.04 11.81 13.41
CA LYS A 184 -10.92 10.40 13.80
C LYS A 184 -10.39 9.48 12.68
N TYR A 185 -9.57 10.00 11.78
CA TYR A 185 -8.87 9.15 10.80
C TYR A 185 -7.59 8.55 11.39
N LEU A 186 -7.22 7.38 10.87
CA LEU A 186 -5.96 6.72 11.15
C LEU A 186 -5.35 6.30 9.80
N VAL A 187 -4.13 6.76 9.53
CA VAL A 187 -3.32 6.31 8.40
C VAL A 187 -2.29 5.32 8.92
N VAL A 188 -2.13 4.20 8.24
CA VAL A 188 -1.19 3.13 8.60
C VAL A 188 -0.38 2.79 7.37
N ILE A 189 0.92 3.08 7.40
CA ILE A 189 1.88 2.64 6.37
C ILE A 189 2.34 1.23 6.72
N THR A 190 2.25 0.31 5.76
CA THR A 190 2.48 -1.11 5.98
C THR A 190 3.71 -1.60 5.22
N GLY A 191 4.55 -2.36 5.90
CA GLY A 191 5.67 -3.10 5.32
C GLY A 191 5.35 -4.60 5.22
N GLN A 192 5.74 -5.20 4.10
CA GLN A 192 5.57 -6.63 3.83
C GLN A 192 6.93 -7.26 3.53
N GLU A 193 7.32 -8.26 4.32
CA GLU A 193 8.58 -9.00 4.10
C GLU A 193 8.49 -9.89 2.87
N GLN A 194 7.31 -10.47 2.62
CA GLN A 194 7.06 -11.26 1.43
C GLN A 194 7.15 -10.38 0.18
N LYS A 195 7.98 -10.81 -0.78
CA LYS A 195 8.05 -10.23 -2.12
C LYS A 195 7.15 -10.99 -3.07
N CYS A 196 6.69 -10.32 -4.12
CA CYS A 196 6.02 -11.00 -5.23
C CYS A 196 7.02 -11.78 -6.09
N ALA A 197 6.53 -12.53 -7.09
CA ALA A 197 7.37 -13.40 -7.91
C ALA A 197 8.43 -12.66 -8.76
N ASN A 198 8.18 -11.41 -9.14
CA ASN A 198 9.17 -10.56 -9.81
C ASN A 198 10.04 -9.77 -8.81
N PHE A 199 10.02 -10.14 -7.53
CA PHE A 199 10.82 -9.59 -6.42
C PHE A 199 10.50 -8.15 -6.02
N ASP A 200 9.38 -7.61 -6.48
CA ASP A 200 8.89 -6.32 -5.99
C ASP A 200 8.36 -6.46 -4.56
N THR A 201 8.52 -5.41 -3.77
CA THR A 201 7.90 -5.33 -2.44
C THR A 201 6.41 -5.02 -2.57
N MET A 202 5.60 -5.58 -1.68
CA MET A 202 4.14 -5.32 -1.64
C MET A 202 3.77 -4.46 -0.43
N HIS A 203 4.48 -3.34 -0.28
CA HIS A 203 4.19 -2.36 0.76
C HIS A 203 2.89 -1.62 0.43
N GLY A 204 2.33 -0.91 1.39
CA GLY A 204 1.03 -0.28 1.17
C GLY A 204 0.68 0.70 2.27
N PHE A 205 -0.57 1.12 2.25
CA PHE A 205 -1.14 1.88 3.35
C PHE A 205 -2.63 1.67 3.44
N LEU A 206 -3.15 1.88 4.65
CA LEU A 206 -4.57 1.88 4.98
C LEU A 206 -4.97 3.28 5.46
N ILE A 207 -6.14 3.75 5.01
CA ILE A 207 -6.85 4.87 5.61
C ILE A 207 -8.07 4.29 6.30
N LEU A 208 -8.19 4.56 7.60
CA LEU A 208 -9.19 3.98 8.48
C LEU A 208 -9.95 5.07 9.23
N LYS A 209 -11.20 4.82 9.56
CA LYS A 209 -11.99 5.65 10.47
C LYS A 209 -12.10 4.96 11.83
N VAL A 210 -11.79 5.68 12.90
CA VAL A 210 -11.97 5.20 14.27
C VAL A 210 -13.42 5.40 14.69
N LYS A 211 -14.10 4.28 14.98
CA LYS A 211 -15.45 4.25 15.54
C LYS A 211 -15.39 4.05 17.06
N ASN A 212 -16.33 4.66 17.76
CA ASN A 212 -16.54 4.49 19.20
C ASN A 212 -17.67 3.49 19.44
#